data_AF-A0AAU5UPG8-F1
#
_entry.id   AF-A0AAU5UPG8-F1
#
_cell.length_a   1.000
_cell.length_b   1.000
_cell.length_c   1.000
_cell.angle_alpha   90.00
_cell.angle_beta   90.00
_cell.angle_gamma   90.00
#
_symmetry.space_group_name_H-M   'P 1'
#
loop_
_entity.id
_entity.type
_entity.pdbx_description
1 polymer ?
#
loop_
_entity_poly.entity_id
_entity_poly.type
_entity_poly.pdbx_seq_one_letter_code
_entity_poly.pdbx_strand_id
1 'polypeptide(L)'
;MPKIVDHDVRREEIAEALWRVVRRDGIRAASVRTIAAEAGWSAGAVRYYFPDQDGLLSFAMDLVTRRVTARIGALEPKGGGIQTIVLRYLDEVLPLDAERRAEFDVWLAFMAQARAESGAGTLQEHVDTVHNGLRQLCESLLHSLADAGVLKEGLDLRREVELLHALLDGLALHAAIQPDRTTPARLRQLMRRHLDSLMAEKP
;
A
#
# COMPACT_ATOMS: atom_id res chain seq x y z
N MET A 1 -4.33 -16.01 33.45
CA MET A 1 -4.56 -15.15 32.26
C MET A 1 -5.09 -13.80 32.76
N PRO A 2 -4.74 -12.60 32.21
CA PRO A 2 -4.03 -12.30 30.95
C PRO A 2 -2.89 -11.24 31.05
N LYS A 3 -1.88 -11.32 30.16
CA LYS A 3 -0.84 -10.28 29.92
C LYS A 3 -0.74 -9.87 28.43
N ILE A 4 -1.60 -10.46 27.60
CA ILE A 4 -1.58 -10.37 26.13
C ILE A 4 -2.29 -9.10 25.65
N VAL A 5 -3.39 -8.71 26.32
CA VAL A 5 -4.17 -7.50 26.00
C VAL A 5 -3.33 -6.22 26.15
N ASP A 6 -2.42 -6.15 27.12
CA ASP A 6 -1.55 -4.99 27.35
C ASP A 6 -0.48 -4.86 26.25
N HIS A 7 -0.05 -5.96 25.63
CA HIS A 7 1.01 -5.93 24.62
C HIS A 7 0.51 -5.44 23.26
N ASP A 8 -0.66 -5.89 22.83
CA ASP A 8 -1.23 -5.50 21.54
C ASP A 8 -1.74 -4.05 21.55
N VAL A 9 -2.39 -3.63 22.65
CA VAL A 9 -2.81 -2.23 22.85
C VAL A 9 -1.61 -1.28 22.78
N ARG A 10 -0.52 -1.64 23.45
CA ARG A 10 0.74 -0.89 23.44
C ARG A 10 1.39 -0.80 22.07
N ARG A 11 1.39 -1.90 21.30
CA ARG A 11 1.87 -1.87 19.91
C ARG A 11 1.01 -0.93 19.07
N GLU A 12 -0.32 -0.94 19.26
CA GLU A 12 -1.22 -0.06 18.53
C GLU A 12 -0.98 1.43 18.86
N GLU A 13 -0.76 1.80 20.13
CA GLU A 13 -0.37 3.17 20.52
C GLU A 13 0.92 3.64 19.82
N ILE A 14 1.92 2.76 19.74
CA ILE A 14 3.17 3.06 19.04
C ILE A 14 2.93 3.15 17.52
N ALA A 15 2.04 2.32 16.96
CA ALA A 15 1.65 2.37 15.54
C ALA A 15 0.97 3.70 15.19
N GLU A 16 0.05 4.15 16.03
CA GLU A 16 -0.61 5.44 15.85
C GLU A 16 0.39 6.60 15.92
N ALA A 17 1.30 6.58 16.89
CA ALA A 17 2.34 7.58 17.03
C ALA A 17 3.29 7.59 15.82
N LEU A 18 3.76 6.41 15.38
CA LEU A 18 4.53 6.25 14.15
C LEU A 18 3.78 6.86 12.97
N TRP A 19 2.50 6.56 12.81
CA TRP A 19 1.69 7.08 11.71
C TRP A 19 1.55 8.60 11.74
N ARG A 20 1.36 9.19 12.92
CA ARG A 20 1.33 10.65 13.10
C ARG A 20 2.65 11.29 12.67
N VAL A 21 3.79 10.72 13.06
CA VAL A 21 5.12 11.20 12.64
C VAL A 21 5.28 11.09 11.13
N VAL A 22 5.00 9.93 10.54
CA VAL A 22 5.18 9.71 9.09
C VAL A 22 4.33 10.69 8.28
N ARG A 23 3.07 10.92 8.67
CA ARG A 23 2.20 11.87 7.98
C ARG A 23 2.62 13.33 8.12
N ARG A 24 3.21 13.71 9.26
CA ARG A 24 3.59 15.11 9.56
C ARG A 24 4.98 15.44 9.00
N ASP A 25 5.95 14.57 9.27
CA ASP A 25 7.38 14.85 9.10
C ASP A 25 8.04 13.94 8.04
N GLY A 26 7.29 12.99 7.46
CA GLY A 26 7.78 12.01 6.51
C GLY A 26 8.50 10.83 7.16
N ILE A 27 8.70 9.76 6.39
CA ILE A 27 9.29 8.50 6.87
C ILE A 27 10.71 8.65 7.42
N ARG A 28 11.50 9.61 6.94
CA ARG A 28 12.87 9.88 7.44
C ARG A 28 12.90 10.38 8.89
N ALA A 29 11.82 11.00 9.36
CA ALA A 29 11.72 11.49 10.74
C ALA A 29 11.29 10.39 11.73
N ALA A 30 10.80 9.25 11.23
CA ALA A 30 10.35 8.12 12.02
C ALA A 30 11.56 7.39 12.65
N SER A 31 11.93 7.82 13.85
CA SER A 31 12.94 7.17 14.68
C SER A 31 12.32 6.72 15.99
N VAL A 32 12.93 5.72 16.65
CA VAL A 32 12.52 5.27 18.00
C VAL A 32 12.34 6.44 18.97
N ARG A 33 13.23 7.45 18.90
CA ARG A 33 13.15 8.63 19.77
C ARG A 33 11.97 9.54 19.42
N THR A 34 11.77 9.82 18.13
CA THR A 34 10.66 10.67 17.66
C THR A 34 9.32 10.03 18.00
N ILE A 35 9.21 8.71 17.78
CA ILE A 35 7.99 7.95 18.02
C ILE A 35 7.71 7.83 19.51
N ALA A 36 8.74 7.61 20.34
CA ALA A 36 8.59 7.63 21.79
C ALA A 36 8.05 8.98 22.28
N ALA A 37 8.60 10.09 21.77
CA ALA A 37 8.10 11.43 22.11
C ALA A 37 6.65 11.64 21.66
N GLU A 38 6.29 11.21 20.45
CA GLU A 38 4.92 11.31 19.90
C GLU A 38 3.91 10.41 20.64
N ALA A 39 4.35 9.26 21.16
CA ALA A 39 3.52 8.32 21.92
C ALA A 39 3.39 8.73 23.40
N GLY A 40 4.23 9.65 23.90
CA GLY A 40 4.32 9.94 25.34
C GLY A 40 5.07 8.87 26.13
N TRP A 41 5.95 8.13 25.47
CA TRP A 41 6.69 6.99 26.01
C TRP A 41 8.18 7.30 26.17
N SER A 42 8.87 6.50 26.98
CA SER A 42 10.34 6.55 27.01
C SER A 42 10.93 5.83 25.79
N ALA A 43 12.08 6.28 25.29
CA ALA A 43 12.77 5.60 24.19
C ALA A 43 13.14 4.15 24.55
N GLY A 44 13.44 3.87 25.83
CA GLY A 44 13.70 2.51 26.31
C GLY A 44 12.45 1.62 26.24
N ALA A 45 11.27 2.16 26.57
CA ALA A 45 10.02 1.44 26.44
C ALA A 45 9.71 1.10 24.97
N VAL A 46 9.95 2.01 24.02
CA VAL A 46 9.76 1.72 22.58
C VAL A 46 10.80 0.71 22.06
N ARG A 47 12.07 0.79 22.49
CA ARG A 47 13.11 -0.21 22.12
C ARG A 47 12.79 -1.63 22.56
N TYR A 48 12.04 -1.80 23.65
CA TYR A 48 11.59 -3.13 24.07
C TYR A 48 10.71 -3.80 23.01
N TYR A 49 9.91 -3.02 22.26
CA TYR A 49 9.06 -3.51 21.18
C TYR A 49 9.76 -3.53 19.82
N PHE A 50 10.61 -2.52 19.56
CA PHE A 50 11.29 -2.30 18.29
C PHE A 50 12.78 -2.02 18.55
N PRO A 51 13.60 -3.09 18.67
CA PRO A 51 14.99 -2.95 19.09
C PRO A 51 15.84 -2.18 18.07
N ASP A 52 15.51 -2.30 16.79
CA ASP A 52 16.20 -1.72 15.65
C ASP A 52 15.24 -1.04 14.66
N GLN A 53 15.81 -0.45 13.62
CA GLN A 53 15.07 0.25 12.57
C GLN A 53 14.31 -0.72 11.67
N ASP A 54 14.81 -1.94 11.46
CA ASP A 54 14.22 -2.94 10.57
C ASP A 54 12.91 -3.48 11.16
N GLY A 55 12.89 -3.75 12.47
CA GLY A 55 11.68 -4.12 13.20
C GLY A 55 10.64 -3.01 13.22
N LEU A 56 11.07 -1.75 13.32
CA LEU A 56 10.17 -0.60 13.23
C LEU A 56 9.55 -0.45 11.83
N LEU A 57 10.37 -0.58 10.77
CA LEU A 57 9.91 -0.48 9.39
C LEU A 57 9.01 -1.66 8.99
N SER A 58 9.33 -2.87 9.44
CA SER A 58 8.46 -4.05 9.26
C SER A 58 7.09 -3.82 9.88
N PHE A 59 7.07 -3.31 11.11
CA PHE A 59 5.83 -2.97 11.80
C PHE A 59 5.05 -1.85 11.10
N ALA A 60 5.75 -0.85 10.55
CA ALA A 60 5.12 0.19 9.74
C ALA A 60 4.42 -0.40 8.51
N MET A 61 5.06 -1.33 7.81
CA MET A 61 4.48 -1.99 6.65
C MET A 61 3.34 -2.93 6.97
N ASP A 62 3.40 -3.64 8.10
CA ASP A 62 2.25 -4.42 8.60
C ASP A 62 1.04 -3.51 8.80
N LEU A 63 1.25 -2.33 9.41
CA LEU A 63 0.18 -1.36 9.63
C LEU A 63 -0.42 -0.86 8.32
N VAL A 64 0.42 -0.51 7.33
CA VAL A 64 -0.02 -0.13 5.98
C VAL A 64 -0.86 -1.24 5.35
N THR A 65 -0.34 -2.48 5.36
CA THR A 65 -1.02 -3.64 4.77
C THR A 65 -2.39 -3.87 5.41
N ARG A 66 -2.50 -3.80 6.75
CA ARG A 66 -3.77 -3.94 7.46
C ARG A 66 -4.77 -2.85 7.08
N ARG A 67 -4.33 -1.61 6.95
CA ARG A 67 -5.20 -0.47 6.60
C ARG A 67 -5.71 -0.54 5.17
N VAL A 68 -4.82 -0.82 4.23
CA VAL A 68 -5.20 -1.04 2.82
C VAL A 68 -6.20 -2.20 2.73
N THR A 69 -5.93 -3.33 3.40
CA THR A 69 -6.83 -4.49 3.42
C THR A 69 -8.19 -4.14 4.03
N ALA A 70 -8.22 -3.39 5.14
CA ALA A 70 -9.46 -2.96 5.78
C ALA A 70 -10.28 -2.04 4.87
N ARG A 71 -9.64 -1.07 4.19
CA ARG A 71 -10.33 -0.18 3.24
C ARG A 71 -10.89 -0.96 2.05
N ILE A 72 -10.10 -1.86 1.47
CA ILE A 72 -10.55 -2.74 0.38
C ILE A 72 -11.72 -3.62 0.82
N GLY A 73 -11.64 -4.24 2.01
CA GLY A 73 -12.69 -5.10 2.56
C GLY A 73 -13.99 -4.36 2.91
N ALA A 74 -13.91 -3.05 3.16
CA ALA A 74 -15.09 -2.20 3.39
C ALA A 74 -15.78 -1.76 2.09
N LEU A 75 -15.21 -2.02 0.91
CA LEU A 75 -15.85 -1.68 -0.36
C LEU A 75 -16.99 -2.66 -0.67
N GLU A 76 -18.20 -2.11 -0.81
CA GLU A 76 -19.31 -2.85 -1.41
C GLU A 76 -19.17 -2.91 -2.95
N PRO A 77 -19.28 -4.10 -3.57
CA PRO A 77 -19.21 -4.28 -5.03
C PRO A 77 -20.54 -3.89 -5.69
N LYS A 78 -21.00 -2.67 -5.43
CA LYS A 78 -22.28 -2.11 -5.90
C LYS A 78 -22.07 -0.68 -6.37
N GLY A 79 -23.05 -0.16 -7.14
CA GLY A 79 -23.09 1.24 -7.54
C GLY A 79 -22.31 1.56 -8.83
N GLY A 80 -22.66 0.90 -9.94
CA GLY A 80 -22.09 1.13 -11.27
C GLY A 80 -21.83 -0.17 -12.02
N GLY A 81 -21.22 -0.06 -13.21
CA GLY A 81 -20.71 -1.23 -13.93
C GLY A 81 -19.43 -1.79 -13.28
N ILE A 82 -19.10 -3.04 -13.61
CA ILE A 82 -17.94 -3.76 -13.04
C ILE A 82 -16.62 -2.96 -13.15
N GLN A 83 -16.42 -2.22 -14.23
CA GLN A 83 -15.24 -1.38 -14.40
C GLN A 83 -15.16 -0.23 -13.39
N THR A 84 -16.30 0.39 -13.04
CA THR A 84 -16.36 1.41 -11.99
C THR A 84 -16.04 0.82 -10.62
N ILE A 85 -16.51 -0.41 -10.37
CA ILE A 85 -16.18 -1.15 -9.15
C ILE A 85 -14.67 -1.39 -9.10
N VAL A 86 -14.07 -1.96 -10.14
CA VAL A 86 -12.61 -2.22 -10.21
C VAL A 86 -11.79 -0.95 -9.99
N LEU A 87 -12.18 0.18 -10.57
CA LEU A 87 -11.49 1.46 -10.32
C LEU A 87 -11.52 1.87 -8.85
N ARG A 88 -12.62 1.64 -8.14
CA ARG A 88 -12.70 1.94 -6.70
C ARG A 88 -11.74 1.06 -5.89
N TYR A 89 -11.54 -0.20 -6.26
CA TYR A 89 -10.54 -1.05 -5.62
C TYR A 89 -9.11 -0.58 -5.91
N LEU A 90 -8.81 -0.19 -7.15
CA LEU A 90 -7.50 0.35 -7.53
C LEU A 90 -7.21 1.71 -6.85
N ASP A 91 -8.24 2.51 -6.60
CA ASP A 91 -8.12 3.77 -5.87
C ASP A 91 -7.58 3.57 -4.44
N GLU A 92 -7.84 2.42 -3.81
CA GLU A 92 -7.41 2.15 -2.42
C GLU A 92 -5.90 1.91 -2.26
N VAL A 93 -5.22 1.59 -3.37
CA VAL A 93 -3.77 1.34 -3.44
C VAL A 93 -2.99 2.43 -4.17
N LEU A 94 -3.68 3.43 -4.73
CA LEU A 94 -3.07 4.59 -5.38
C LEU A 94 -2.88 5.74 -4.37
N PRO A 95 -1.80 6.55 -4.47
CA PRO A 95 -1.54 7.68 -3.56
C PRO A 95 -2.44 8.90 -3.88
N LEU A 96 -3.74 8.75 -3.66
CA LEU A 96 -4.77 9.73 -4.03
C LEU A 96 -5.00 10.82 -2.99
N ASP A 97 -4.50 10.64 -1.77
CA ASP A 97 -4.63 11.57 -0.65
C ASP A 97 -3.41 11.48 0.27
N ALA A 98 -3.39 12.30 1.33
CA ALA A 98 -2.27 12.35 2.26
C ALA A 98 -2.03 11.04 3.02
N GLU A 99 -3.07 10.23 3.24
CA GLU A 99 -2.93 8.94 3.91
C GLU A 99 -2.25 7.95 2.98
N ARG A 100 -2.80 7.75 1.78
CA ARG A 100 -2.27 6.80 0.79
C ARG A 100 -0.90 7.20 0.25
N ARG A 101 -0.57 8.50 0.26
CA ARG A 101 0.80 9.00 0.00
C ARG A 101 1.79 8.58 1.07
N ALA A 102 1.43 8.77 2.34
CA ALA A 102 2.26 8.32 3.45
C ALA A 102 2.46 6.81 3.43
N GLU A 103 1.45 6.03 3.03
CA GLU A 103 1.57 4.56 2.91
C GLU A 103 2.61 4.18 1.86
N PHE A 104 2.57 4.84 0.70
CA PHE A 104 3.55 4.63 -0.35
C PHE A 104 4.96 5.10 0.06
N ASP A 105 5.10 6.17 0.84
CA ASP A 105 6.40 6.61 1.36
C ASP A 105 7.01 5.57 2.32
N VAL A 106 6.19 4.93 3.15
CA VAL A 106 6.65 3.79 3.98
C VAL A 106 7.10 2.64 3.08
N TRP A 107 6.32 2.29 2.05
CA TRP A 107 6.69 1.24 1.10
C TRP A 107 8.03 1.50 0.40
N LEU A 108 8.26 2.73 -0.07
CA LEU A 108 9.53 3.13 -0.68
C LEU A 108 10.71 2.99 0.30
N ALA A 109 10.56 3.48 1.53
CA ALA A 109 11.60 3.37 2.55
C ALA A 109 11.89 1.93 2.92
N PHE A 110 10.84 1.11 3.03
CA PHE A 110 10.94 -0.31 3.34
C PHE A 110 11.70 -1.08 2.27
N MET A 111 11.32 -0.89 0.99
CA MET A 111 12.05 -1.49 -0.13
C MET A 111 13.51 -1.05 -0.19
N ALA A 112 13.78 0.24 0.05
CA ALA A 112 15.15 0.75 0.06
C ALA A 112 15.98 0.12 1.18
N GLN A 113 15.40 -0.07 2.37
CA GLN A 113 16.06 -0.71 3.49
C GLN A 113 16.34 -2.19 3.21
N ALA A 114 15.34 -2.94 2.73
CA ALA A 114 15.50 -4.35 2.39
C ALA A 114 16.60 -4.57 1.33
N ARG A 115 16.74 -3.64 0.38
CA ARG A 115 17.81 -3.68 -0.64
C ARG A 115 19.20 -3.33 -0.09
N ALA A 116 19.26 -2.57 0.99
CA ALA A 116 20.52 -2.19 1.64
C ALA A 116 21.03 -3.28 2.59
N GLU A 117 20.17 -4.21 3.05
CA GLU A 117 20.58 -5.35 3.86
C GLU A 117 21.56 -6.25 3.09
N SER A 118 22.72 -6.50 3.69
CA SER A 118 23.69 -7.47 3.17
C SER A 118 23.43 -8.83 3.83
N GLY A 119 23.06 -9.85 3.05
CA GLY A 119 22.86 -11.23 3.54
C GLY A 119 21.41 -11.73 3.42
N ALA A 120 21.07 -12.80 4.14
CA ALA A 120 19.73 -13.40 4.18
C ALA A 120 18.83 -12.64 5.18
N GLY A 121 18.53 -11.38 4.87
CA GLY A 121 17.65 -10.54 5.67
C GLY A 121 16.18 -10.93 5.53
N THR A 122 15.42 -10.81 6.63
CA THR A 122 13.98 -11.13 6.68
C THR A 122 13.10 -10.04 6.05
N LEU A 123 13.66 -8.85 5.79
CA LEU A 123 12.91 -7.76 5.15
C LEU A 123 12.57 -8.08 3.69
N GLN A 124 13.44 -8.79 2.96
CA GLN A 124 13.18 -9.12 1.56
C GLN A 124 11.97 -10.06 1.41
N GLU A 125 11.81 -11.04 2.31
CA GLU A 125 10.64 -11.94 2.32
C GLU A 125 9.33 -11.15 2.55
N HIS A 126 9.40 -10.13 3.39
CA HIS A 126 8.26 -9.25 3.66
C HIS A 126 7.97 -8.33 2.47
N VAL A 127 9.01 -7.77 1.82
CA VAL A 127 8.85 -7.04 0.54
C VAL A 127 8.16 -7.92 -0.50
N ASP A 128 8.60 -9.16 -0.65
CA ASP A 128 8.01 -10.11 -1.60
C ASP A 128 6.54 -10.39 -1.24
N THR A 129 6.20 -10.50 0.04
CA THR A 129 4.82 -10.68 0.52
C THR A 129 3.92 -9.50 0.13
N VAL A 130 4.35 -8.27 0.40
CA VAL A 130 3.58 -7.05 0.07
C VAL A 130 3.42 -6.91 -1.44
N HIS A 131 4.51 -7.09 -2.20
CA HIS A 131 4.50 -7.01 -3.66
C HIS A 131 3.59 -8.08 -4.30
N ASN A 132 3.65 -9.31 -3.80
CA ASN A 132 2.77 -10.39 -4.25
C ASN A 132 1.30 -10.13 -3.91
N GLY A 133 1.00 -9.53 -2.75
CA GLY A 133 -0.35 -9.13 -2.38
C GLY A 133 -0.96 -8.13 -3.35
N LEU A 134 -0.19 -7.10 -3.76
CA LEU A 134 -0.65 -6.13 -4.77
C LEU A 134 -0.86 -6.78 -6.14
N ARG A 135 0.05 -7.68 -6.54
CA ARG A 135 -0.11 -8.47 -7.77
C ARG A 135 -1.39 -9.32 -7.74
N GLN A 136 -1.68 -9.99 -6.62
CA GLN A 136 -2.90 -10.80 -6.44
C GLN A 136 -4.18 -9.97 -6.50
N LEU A 137 -4.16 -8.74 -6.00
CA LEU A 137 -5.26 -7.80 -6.16
C LEU A 137 -5.49 -7.49 -7.65
N CYS A 138 -4.43 -7.14 -8.39
CA CYS A 138 -4.52 -6.89 -9.84
C CYS A 138 -5.10 -8.08 -10.60
N GLU A 139 -4.62 -9.29 -10.27
CA GLU A 139 -5.08 -10.54 -10.83
C GLU A 139 -6.58 -10.75 -10.57
N SER A 140 -7.03 -10.59 -9.34
CA SER A 140 -8.44 -10.75 -8.97
C SER A 140 -9.36 -9.75 -9.68
N LEU A 141 -8.90 -8.50 -9.83
CA LEU A 141 -9.66 -7.44 -10.49
C LEU A 141 -9.79 -7.66 -12.01
N LEU A 142 -8.73 -8.10 -12.68
CA LEU A 142 -8.79 -8.43 -14.11
C LEU A 142 -9.62 -9.67 -14.38
N HIS A 143 -9.55 -10.71 -13.53
CA HIS A 143 -10.44 -11.86 -13.63
C HIS A 143 -11.90 -11.46 -13.44
N SER A 144 -12.20 -10.55 -12.50
CA SER A 144 -13.57 -10.04 -12.32
C SER A 144 -14.12 -9.34 -13.58
N LEU A 145 -13.26 -8.65 -14.35
CA LEU A 145 -13.64 -8.06 -15.63
C LEU A 145 -13.83 -9.12 -16.72
N ALA A 146 -12.99 -10.15 -16.73
CA ALA A 146 -13.09 -11.26 -17.67
C ALA A 146 -14.39 -12.05 -17.45
N ASP A 147 -14.71 -12.40 -16.20
CA ASP A 147 -15.91 -13.13 -15.81
C ASP A 147 -17.20 -12.36 -16.14
N ALA A 148 -17.13 -11.03 -16.11
CA ALA A 148 -18.22 -10.16 -16.53
C ALA A 148 -18.37 -10.04 -18.06
N GLY A 149 -17.46 -10.62 -18.85
CA GLY A 149 -17.50 -10.61 -20.31
C GLY A 149 -17.29 -9.23 -20.94
N VAL A 150 -16.63 -8.30 -20.24
CA VAL A 150 -16.46 -6.91 -20.72
C VAL A 150 -15.09 -6.65 -21.36
N LEU A 151 -14.18 -7.61 -21.32
CA LEU A 151 -12.85 -7.52 -21.90
C LEU A 151 -12.84 -7.84 -23.40
N LYS A 152 -11.87 -7.29 -24.13
CA LYS A 152 -11.60 -7.66 -25.52
C LYS A 152 -11.26 -9.14 -25.65
N GLU A 153 -11.65 -9.74 -26.77
CA GLU A 153 -11.27 -11.11 -27.11
C GLU A 153 -9.75 -11.22 -27.35
N GLY A 154 -9.16 -12.37 -27.00
CA GLY A 154 -7.76 -12.68 -27.28
C GLY A 154 -6.73 -11.99 -26.37
N LEU A 155 -7.15 -11.28 -25.31
CA LEU A 155 -6.21 -10.74 -24.32
C LEU A 155 -5.47 -11.86 -23.58
N ASP A 156 -4.16 -11.67 -23.41
CA ASP A 156 -3.34 -12.49 -22.52
C ASP A 156 -3.46 -11.94 -21.10
N LEU A 157 -4.42 -12.47 -20.32
CA LEU A 157 -4.69 -11.98 -18.97
C LEU A 157 -3.46 -12.00 -18.07
N ARG A 158 -2.54 -12.97 -18.23
CA ARG A 158 -1.32 -13.02 -17.42
C ARG A 158 -0.44 -11.79 -17.69
N ARG A 159 -0.28 -11.44 -18.96
CA ARG A 159 0.45 -10.23 -19.37
C ARG A 159 -0.25 -8.96 -18.91
N GLU A 160 -1.58 -8.89 -19.00
CA GLU A 160 -2.32 -7.71 -18.53
C GLU A 160 -2.22 -7.51 -17.01
N VAL A 161 -2.14 -8.59 -16.23
CA VAL A 161 -1.85 -8.49 -14.78
C VAL A 161 -0.49 -7.88 -14.52
N GLU A 162 0.55 -8.32 -15.23
CA GLU A 162 1.91 -7.77 -15.11
C GLU A 162 1.95 -6.28 -15.49
N LEU A 163 1.27 -5.90 -16.57
CA LEU A 163 1.19 -4.52 -17.03
C LEU A 163 0.41 -3.62 -16.06
N LEU A 164 -0.73 -4.10 -15.53
CA LEU A 164 -1.51 -3.36 -14.54
C LEU A 164 -0.72 -3.14 -13.26
N HIS A 165 -0.03 -4.16 -12.76
CA HIS A 165 0.80 -4.05 -11.57
C HIS A 165 1.95 -3.07 -11.77
N ALA A 166 2.68 -3.17 -12.89
CA ALA A 166 3.76 -2.25 -13.22
C ALA A 166 3.26 -0.81 -13.40
N LEU A 167 2.07 -0.63 -13.97
CA LEU A 167 1.44 0.68 -14.10
C LEU A 167 1.10 1.28 -12.74
N LEU A 168 0.54 0.51 -11.81
CA LEU A 168 0.26 0.96 -10.44
C LEU A 168 1.54 1.46 -9.74
N ASP A 169 2.60 0.65 -9.76
CA ASP A 169 3.89 1.00 -9.18
C ASP A 169 4.46 2.29 -9.79
N GLY A 170 4.46 2.37 -11.13
CA GLY A 170 4.96 3.54 -11.84
C GLY A 170 4.16 4.81 -11.58
N LEU A 171 2.83 4.69 -11.52
CA LEU A 171 1.93 5.81 -11.19
C LEU A 171 2.15 6.29 -9.76
N ALA A 172 2.26 5.37 -8.80
CA ALA A 172 2.52 5.71 -7.41
C ALA A 172 3.89 6.40 -7.23
N LEU A 173 4.93 5.85 -7.89
CA LEU A 173 6.27 6.44 -7.90
C LEU A 173 6.29 7.84 -8.51
N HIS A 174 5.62 8.04 -9.65
CA HIS A 174 5.52 9.37 -10.27
C HIS A 174 4.76 10.38 -9.40
N ALA A 175 3.79 9.95 -8.60
CA ALA A 175 3.07 10.79 -7.65
C ALA A 175 3.92 11.22 -6.45
N ALA A 176 4.88 10.38 -6.05
CA ALA A 176 5.86 10.73 -5.03
C ALA A 176 6.94 11.69 -5.57
N ILE A 177 7.41 11.50 -6.81
CA ILE A 177 8.47 12.34 -7.40
C ILE A 177 7.93 13.70 -7.86
N GLN A 178 6.74 13.74 -8.48
CA GLN A 178 6.17 14.94 -9.09
C GLN A 178 4.70 15.14 -8.68
N PRO A 179 4.41 15.43 -7.39
CA PRO A 179 3.03 15.50 -6.88
C PRO A 179 2.16 16.55 -7.60
N ASP A 180 2.75 17.64 -8.08
CA ASP A 180 2.04 18.71 -8.81
C ASP A 180 1.65 18.30 -10.24
N ARG A 181 2.45 17.43 -10.87
CA ARG A 181 2.18 16.93 -12.24
C ARG A 181 1.32 15.67 -12.23
N THR A 182 1.56 14.80 -11.26
CA THR A 182 0.88 13.51 -11.10
C THR A 182 -0.16 13.63 -9.99
N THR A 183 -1.16 14.47 -10.25
CA THR A 183 -2.25 14.74 -9.31
C THR A 183 -3.18 13.52 -9.15
N PRO A 184 -3.97 13.43 -8.07
CA PRO A 184 -4.95 12.34 -7.90
C PRO A 184 -5.92 12.21 -9.08
N ALA A 185 -6.36 13.33 -9.66
CA ALA A 185 -7.19 13.34 -10.85
C ALA A 185 -6.47 12.72 -12.06
N ARG A 186 -5.17 13.02 -12.22
CA ARG A 186 -4.35 12.46 -13.29
C ARG A 186 -4.11 10.96 -13.11
N LEU A 187 -3.85 10.51 -11.88
CA LEU A 187 -3.71 9.09 -11.54
C LEU A 187 -4.96 8.30 -11.95
N ARG A 188 -6.13 8.75 -11.50
CA ARG A 188 -7.42 8.16 -11.87
C ARG A 188 -7.65 8.17 -13.38
N GLN A 189 -7.33 9.27 -14.06
CA GLN A 189 -7.48 9.38 -15.51
C GLN A 189 -6.61 8.36 -16.25
N LEU A 190 -5.36 8.18 -15.85
CA LEU A 190 -4.44 7.23 -16.48
C LEU A 190 -4.86 5.79 -16.22
N MET A 191 -5.26 5.47 -14.98
CA MET A 191 -5.77 4.15 -14.64
C MET A 191 -7.05 3.82 -15.41
N ARG A 192 -7.99 4.78 -15.47
CA ARG A 192 -9.21 4.66 -16.26
C ARG A 192 -8.92 4.40 -17.73
N ARG A 193 -8.01 5.19 -18.31
CA ARG A 193 -7.59 5.04 -19.71
C ARG A 193 -6.99 3.67 -19.98
N HIS A 194 -6.18 3.15 -19.07
CA HIS A 194 -5.62 1.80 -19.21
C HIS A 194 -6.74 0.75 -19.20
N LEU A 195 -7.66 0.78 -18.23
CA LEU A 195 -8.78 -0.17 -18.22
C LEU A 195 -9.66 -0.04 -19.46
N ASP A 196 -9.98 1.18 -19.91
CA ASP A 196 -10.74 1.42 -21.15
C ASP A 196 -10.06 0.79 -22.37
N SER A 197 -8.72 0.75 -22.41
CA SER A 197 -7.99 0.10 -23.50
C SER A 197 -8.15 -1.42 -23.55
N LEU A 198 -8.54 -2.05 -22.44
CA LEU A 198 -8.80 -3.48 -22.31
C LEU A 198 -10.26 -3.85 -22.56
N MET A 199 -11.19 -2.89 -22.52
CA MET A 199 -12.62 -3.14 -22.67
C MET A 199 -12.99 -3.42 -24.12
N ALA A 200 -13.91 -4.35 -24.35
CA ALA A 200 -14.53 -4.52 -25.66
C ALA A 200 -15.20 -3.21 -26.12
N GLU A 201 -15.23 -2.97 -27.43
CA GLU A 201 -15.97 -1.83 -27.97
C GLU A 201 -17.44 -1.97 -27.57
N LYS A 202 -18.03 -0.88 -27.07
CA LYS A 202 -19.47 -0.86 -26.85
C LYS A 202 -20.15 -0.97 -28.22
N PRO A 203 -21.11 -1.89 -28.39
CA PRO A 203 -21.88 -1.99 -29.63
C PRO A 203 -22.62 -0.69 -29.95
#